data_AF-A0A1X7AIT0-F1
#
_entry.id   AF-A0A1X7AIT0-F1
#
_cell.length_a   1.000
_cell.length_b   1.000
_cell.length_c   1.000
_cell.angle_alpha   90.00
_cell.angle_beta   90.00
_cell.angle_gamma   90.00
#
_symmetry.space_group_name_H-M   'P 1'
#
loop_
_entity.id
_entity.type
_entity.pdbx_description
1 polymer ?
#
loop_
_entity_poly.entity_id
_entity_poly.type
_entity_poly.pdbx_seq_one_letter_code
_entity_poly.pdbx_strand_id
1 'polypeptide(L)'
;MPINEIVEKVLRESGKLKFTRSEIIELVHRKENINKDSIIPSDYCYNRTNKGIDRGESPDRKFLEHTGLTGEYEYKGFDFPYTGFIYDKSKNTLTGCYYEGSYISQSQLEAMCK
;
A
#
# COMPACT_ATOMS: atom_id res chain seq x y z
N MET A 1 -2.75 15.11 -11.71
CA MET A 1 -2.58 14.44 -10.40
C MET A 1 -2.34 12.96 -10.67
N PRO A 2 -1.26 12.36 -10.15
CA PRO A 2 -1.02 10.90 -10.23
C PRO A 2 -2.19 10.09 -9.66
N ILE A 3 -2.44 8.88 -10.18
CA ILE A 3 -3.58 8.06 -9.75
C ILE A 3 -3.58 7.75 -8.26
N ASN A 4 -2.40 7.52 -7.66
CA ASN A 4 -2.24 7.27 -6.23
C ASN A 4 -2.66 8.47 -5.37
N GLU A 5 -2.40 9.71 -5.82
CA GLU A 5 -2.88 10.92 -5.13
C GLU A 5 -4.39 11.07 -5.20
N ILE A 6 -4.99 10.75 -6.35
CA ILE A 6 -6.44 10.83 -6.52
C ILE A 6 -7.12 9.80 -5.60
N VAL A 7 -6.63 8.56 -5.60
CA VAL A 7 -7.15 7.51 -4.73
C VAL A 7 -7.01 7.91 -3.26
N GLU A 8 -5.85 8.39 -2.84
CA GLU A 8 -5.63 8.84 -1.45
C GLU A 8 -6.60 9.95 -1.05
N LYS A 9 -6.75 10.99 -1.88
CA LYS A 9 -7.68 12.10 -1.65
C LYS A 9 -9.12 11.59 -1.47
N VAL A 10 -9.58 10.71 -2.36
CA VAL A 10 -10.94 10.16 -2.31
C VAL A 10 -11.19 9.38 -1.01
N LEU A 11 -10.23 8.56 -0.59
CA LEU A 11 -10.34 7.78 0.64
C LEU A 11 -10.31 8.70 1.87
N ARG A 12 -9.41 9.68 1.91
CA ARG A 12 -9.34 10.68 2.98
C ARG A 12 -10.67 11.41 3.17
N GLU A 13 -11.24 11.91 2.08
CA GLU A 13 -12.51 12.63 2.10
C GLU A 13 -13.70 11.77 2.52
N SER A 14 -13.60 10.45 2.41
CA SER A 14 -14.68 9.55 2.84
C SER A 14 -14.81 9.44 4.36
N GLY A 15 -13.74 9.78 5.12
CA GLY A 15 -13.69 9.64 6.58
C GLY A 15 -13.72 8.19 7.10
N LYS A 16 -13.82 7.20 6.21
CA LYS A 16 -13.82 5.77 6.57
C LYS A 16 -12.38 5.28 6.68
N LEU A 17 -12.12 4.40 7.65
CA LEU A 17 -10.78 3.82 7.88
C LEU A 17 -10.60 2.42 7.29
N LYS A 18 -11.68 1.69 7.02
CA LYS A 18 -11.61 0.29 6.52
C LYS A 18 -12.39 0.15 5.23
N PHE A 19 -11.80 -0.51 4.24
CA PHE A 19 -12.39 -0.69 2.93
C PHE A 19 -12.15 -2.10 2.41
N THR A 20 -13.11 -2.63 1.66
CA THR A 20 -12.86 -3.74 0.76
C THR A 20 -12.25 -3.24 -0.55
N ARG A 21 -11.61 -4.14 -1.30
CA ARG A 21 -11.10 -3.85 -2.66
C ARG A 21 -12.17 -3.20 -3.53
N SER A 22 -13.36 -3.79 -3.57
CA SER A 22 -14.47 -3.31 -4.40
C SER A 22 -14.95 -1.94 -3.95
N GLU A 23 -15.00 -1.67 -2.64
CA GLU A 23 -15.36 -0.35 -2.13
C GLU A 23 -14.39 0.75 -2.59
N ILE A 24 -13.08 0.48 -2.55
CA ILE A 24 -12.07 1.45 -3.04
C ILE A 24 -12.29 1.73 -4.53
N ILE A 25 -12.41 0.67 -5.34
CA ILE A 25 -12.57 0.78 -6.79
C ILE A 25 -13.84 1.55 -7.15
N GLU A 26 -14.99 1.18 -6.58
CA GLU A 26 -16.27 1.82 -6.87
C GLU A 26 -16.32 3.26 -6.37
N LEU A 27 -15.77 3.53 -5.18
CA LEU A 27 -15.76 4.88 -4.61
C LEU A 27 -14.95 5.85 -5.46
N VAL A 28 -13.74 5.45 -5.88
CA VAL A 28 -12.86 6.26 -6.74
C VAL A 28 -13.46 6.43 -8.13
N HIS A 29 -13.96 5.34 -8.73
CA HIS A 29 -14.63 5.42 -10.03
C HIS A 29 -15.82 6.38 -10.00
N ARG A 30 -16.68 6.28 -8.98
CA ARG A 30 -17.87 7.13 -8.87
C ARG A 30 -17.53 8.60 -8.64
N LYS A 31 -16.49 8.92 -7.87
CA LYS A 31 -16.12 10.31 -7.57
C LYS A 31 -15.34 10.99 -8.70
N GLU A 32 -14.44 10.26 -9.36
CA GLU A 32 -13.42 10.85 -10.24
C GLU A 32 -13.47 10.28 -11.67
N ASN A 33 -14.42 9.39 -11.98
CA ASN A 33 -14.62 8.74 -13.29
C ASN A 33 -13.36 8.02 -13.84
N ILE A 34 -12.53 7.49 -12.94
CA ILE A 34 -11.32 6.74 -13.28
C ILE A 34 -11.68 5.31 -13.67
N ASN A 35 -10.99 4.74 -14.67
CA ASN A 35 -11.18 3.34 -15.05
C ASN A 35 -10.89 2.41 -13.85
N LYS A 36 -11.85 1.53 -13.56
CA LYS A 36 -11.79 0.55 -12.47
C LYS A 36 -10.54 -0.34 -12.54
N ASP A 37 -10.13 -0.72 -13.75
CA ASP A 37 -8.99 -1.62 -13.96
C ASP A 37 -7.64 -0.94 -13.68
N SER A 38 -7.60 0.39 -13.71
CA SER A 38 -6.41 1.17 -13.35
C SER A 38 -6.26 1.33 -11.83
N ILE A 39 -7.29 1.02 -11.04
CA ILE A 39 -7.26 1.16 -9.59
C ILE A 39 -6.84 -0.18 -8.99
N ILE A 40 -5.59 -0.25 -8.52
CA ILE A 40 -4.99 -1.46 -7.95
C ILE A 40 -4.65 -1.18 -6.48
N PRO A 41 -5.58 -1.45 -5.53
CA PRO A 41 -5.36 -1.10 -4.12
C PRO A 41 -4.08 -1.66 -3.48
N SER A 42 -3.62 -2.83 -3.93
CA SER A 42 -2.36 -3.42 -3.42
C SER A 42 -1.12 -2.60 -3.78
N ASP A 43 -1.17 -1.76 -4.83
CA ASP A 43 -0.04 -0.91 -5.20
C ASP A 43 0.14 0.25 -4.21
N TYR A 44 -0.87 0.53 -3.39
CA TYR A 44 -0.85 1.61 -2.39
C TYR A 44 -0.55 1.11 -0.96
N CYS A 45 -0.25 -0.19 -0.80
CA CYS A 45 -0.01 -0.80 0.50
C CYS A 45 1.43 -0.62 1.02
N TYR A 46 1.57 -0.37 2.32
CA TYR A 46 2.86 -0.42 3.01
C TYR A 46 3.41 -1.85 3.08
N ASN A 47 2.56 -2.81 3.45
CA ASN A 47 2.94 -4.17 3.83
C ASN A 47 2.88 -5.22 2.70
N ARG A 48 2.60 -4.79 1.46
CA ARG A 48 2.45 -5.69 0.32
C ARG A 48 3.07 -5.11 -0.95
N THR A 49 3.77 -5.95 -1.71
CA THR A 49 4.29 -5.61 -3.04
C THR A 49 3.77 -6.55 -4.12
N ASN A 50 3.59 -6.01 -5.32
CA ASN A 50 3.33 -6.76 -6.54
C ASN A 50 4.65 -7.00 -7.30
N LYS A 51 4.71 -8.07 -8.09
CA LYS A 51 5.88 -8.45 -8.90
C LYS A 51 6.28 -7.31 -9.85
N GLY A 52 7.52 -6.86 -9.79
CA GLY A 52 8.08 -5.87 -10.72
C GLY A 52 8.01 -4.41 -10.28
N ILE A 53 7.49 -4.12 -9.07
CA ILE A 53 7.61 -2.77 -8.49
C ILE A 53 8.94 -2.71 -7.76
N ASP A 54 9.92 -2.05 -8.38
CA ASP A 54 11.16 -1.69 -7.70
C ASP A 54 10.85 -0.61 -6.65
N ARG A 55 11.27 -0.86 -5.42
CA ARG A 55 11.10 0.10 -4.31
C ARG A 55 12.13 1.21 -4.35
N GLY A 56 13.13 1.11 -5.22
CA GLY A 56 14.23 2.07 -5.33
C GLY A 56 13.83 3.49 -5.73
N GLU A 57 12.65 3.71 -6.33
CA GLU A 57 12.30 5.04 -6.86
C GLU A 57 11.02 5.67 -6.28
N SER A 58 10.17 4.94 -5.56
CA SER A 58 8.98 5.53 -4.89
C SER A 58 8.46 4.70 -3.70
N PRO A 59 9.26 4.52 -2.62
CA PRO A 59 8.73 3.99 -1.36
C PRO A 59 7.63 4.89 -0.75
N ASP A 60 7.60 6.16 -1.14
CA ASP A 60 7.12 7.25 -0.27
C ASP A 60 5.63 7.59 -0.43
N ARG A 61 4.87 6.81 -1.22
CA ARG A 61 3.47 7.15 -1.53
C ARG A 61 2.50 6.02 -1.30
N LYS A 62 2.73 5.27 -0.23
CA LYS A 62 1.79 4.29 0.30
C LYS A 62 0.87 4.98 1.31
N PHE A 63 -0.34 4.46 1.46
CA PHE A 63 -1.35 5.00 2.38
C PHE A 63 -2.37 3.95 2.84
N LEU A 64 -2.18 2.69 2.42
CA LEU A 64 -3.01 1.56 2.81
C LEU A 64 -2.19 0.52 3.57
N GLU A 65 -2.86 -0.24 4.40
CA GLU A 65 -2.38 -1.50 4.95
C GLU A 65 -3.33 -2.62 4.54
N HIS A 66 -2.83 -3.73 4.00
CA HIS A 66 -3.65 -4.90 3.72
C HIS A 66 -3.78 -5.73 5.00
N THR A 67 -4.99 -5.97 5.49
CA THR A 67 -5.23 -6.57 6.82
C THR A 67 -5.10 -8.10 6.86
N GLY A 68 -4.82 -8.75 5.73
CA GLY A 68 -4.64 -10.20 5.65
C GLY A 68 -5.94 -11.00 5.54
N LEU A 69 -7.08 -10.40 5.90
CA LEU A 69 -8.42 -10.90 5.55
C LEU A 69 -8.70 -10.66 4.06
N THR A 70 -9.50 -11.51 3.44
CA THR A 70 -9.72 -11.52 1.98
C THR A 70 -10.23 -10.18 1.46
N GLY A 71 -9.31 -9.37 0.94
CA GLY A 71 -9.60 -8.14 0.21
C GLY A 71 -9.88 -6.91 1.06
N GLU A 72 -9.51 -6.92 2.34
CA GLU A 72 -9.68 -5.76 3.23
C GLU A 72 -8.40 -4.92 3.34
N TYR A 73 -8.62 -3.61 3.46
CA TYR A 73 -7.62 -2.57 3.50
C TYR A 73 -7.94 -1.57 4.60
N GLU A 74 -6.94 -1.15 5.35
CA GLU A 74 -7.03 -0.05 6.28
C GLU A 74 -6.35 1.19 5.71
N TYR A 75 -7.02 2.33 5.76
CA TYR A 75 -6.46 3.62 5.36
C TYR A 75 -5.62 4.19 6.51
N LYS A 76 -4.35 4.47 6.20
CA LYS A 76 -3.37 5.04 7.14
C LYS A 76 -2.99 6.49 6.80
N GLY A 77 -3.18 6.89 5.55
CA GLY A 77 -2.72 8.17 5.02
C GLY A 77 -1.28 8.12 4.54
N PHE A 78 -0.87 9.14 3.78
CA PHE A 78 0.52 9.33 3.41
C PHE A 78 1.40 9.58 4.65
N ASP A 79 2.68 9.24 4.53
CA ASP A 79 3.70 9.49 5.56
C ASP A 79 3.39 8.89 6.93
N PHE A 80 2.45 7.93 6.99
CA PHE A 80 2.18 7.19 8.22
C PHE A 80 3.48 6.49 8.66
N PRO A 81 3.91 6.63 9.93
CA PRO A 81 5.14 6.02 10.45
C PRO A 81 4.93 4.51 10.63
N TYR A 82 4.76 3.81 9.51
CA TYR A 82 4.43 2.40 9.47
C TYR A 82 5.58 1.59 10.06
N THR A 83 5.23 0.61 10.88
CA THR A 83 6.15 -0.41 11.38
C THR A 83 5.55 -1.77 11.09
N GLY A 84 6.25 -2.58 10.31
CA GLY A 84 5.74 -3.88 9.91
C GLY A 84 6.52 -4.53 8.79
N PHE A 85 6.38 -5.86 8.70
CA PHE A 85 6.98 -6.65 7.64
C PHE A 85 6.29 -6.42 6.29
N ILE A 86 7.04 -6.66 5.22
CA ILE A 86 6.52 -6.54 3.87
C ILE A 86 6.73 -7.83 3.11
N TYR A 87 5.63 -8.32 2.54
CA TYR A 87 5.57 -9.57 1.81
C TYR A 87 5.37 -9.32 0.31
N ASP A 88 6.11 -10.08 -0.51
CA ASP A 88 5.84 -10.22 -1.94
C ASP A 88 4.58 -11.07 -2.11
N LYS A 89 3.54 -10.51 -2.75
CA LYS A 89 2.29 -11.24 -3.00
C LYS A 89 2.47 -12.51 -3.83
N SER A 90 3.38 -12.50 -4.80
CA SER A 90 3.59 -13.59 -5.76
C SER A 90 4.35 -14.76 -5.17
N LYS A 91 5.28 -14.50 -4.25
CA LYS A 91 6.14 -15.52 -3.64
C LYS A 91 5.76 -15.84 -2.19
N ASN A 92 4.94 -15.01 -1.57
CA ASN A 92 4.66 -15.02 -0.14
C ASN A 92 5.93 -14.98 0.72
N THR A 93 6.96 -14.29 0.23
CA THR A 93 8.27 -14.18 0.89
C THR A 93 8.43 -12.79 1.51
N LEU A 94 9.08 -12.75 2.67
CA LEU A 94 9.53 -11.49 3.28
C LEU A 94 10.51 -10.78 2.33
N THR A 95 10.32 -9.49 2.12
CA THR A 95 11.18 -8.65 1.24
C THR A 95 11.89 -7.52 2.00
N GLY A 96 11.47 -7.27 3.24
CA GLY A 96 11.96 -6.19 4.08
C GLY A 96 10.92 -5.83 5.14
N CYS A 97 11.17 -4.76 5.86
CA CYS A 97 10.20 -4.16 6.78
C CYS A 97 10.24 -2.64 6.69
N TYR A 98 9.21 -2.00 7.25
CA TYR A 98 9.32 -0.63 7.70
C TYR A 98 9.53 -0.60 9.21
N TYR A 99 10.30 0.36 9.68
CA TYR A 99 10.42 0.72 11.09
C TYR A 99 10.31 2.23 11.23
N GLU A 100 9.27 2.71 11.92
CA GLU A 100 8.96 4.14 12.08
C GLU A 100 8.95 4.90 10.74
N GLY A 101 8.36 4.31 9.69
CA GLY A 101 8.29 4.90 8.34
C GLY A 101 9.55 4.75 7.50
N SER A 102 10.65 4.24 8.06
CA SER A 102 11.89 3.99 7.32
C SER A 102 11.91 2.58 6.73
N TYR A 103 12.12 2.46 5.41
CA TYR A 103 12.23 1.15 4.74
C TYR A 103 13.59 0.49 5.02
N ILE A 104 13.55 -0.77 5.45
CA ILE A 104 14.70 -1.63 5.66
C ILE A 104 14.56 -2.83 4.73
N SER A 105 15.49 -2.96 3.79
CA SER A 105 15.51 -4.08 2.83
C SER A 105 15.90 -5.40 3.49
N GLN A 106 15.59 -6.52 2.84
CA GLN A 106 15.99 -7.84 3.32
C GLN A 106 17.51 -7.98 3.54
N SER A 107 18.34 -7.46 2.64
CA SER A 107 19.80 -7.53 2.78
C SER A 107 20.31 -6.74 4.00
N GLN A 108 19.69 -5.59 4.31
CA GLN A 108 19.99 -4.82 5.51
C GLN A 108 19.57 -5.58 6.78
N LEU A 109 18.41 -6.24 6.77
CA LEU A 109 17.97 -7.10 7.90
C LEU A 109 18.96 -8.24 8.14
N GLU A 110 19.39 -8.92 7.08
CA GLU A 110 20.36 -10.02 7.17
C GLU A 110 21.74 -9.55 7.69
N ALA A 111 22.12 -8.29 7.44
CA ALA A 111 23.35 -7.71 7.95
C ALA A 111 23.29 -7.33 9.43
N MET A 112 22.10 -7.03 9.97
CA MET A 112 21.92 -6.68 11.40
C MET A 112 21.92 -7.88 12.34
N CYS A 113 21.69 -9.09 11.82
CA CYS A 113 21.65 -10.34 12.60
C CYS A 113 22.99 -11.10 12.64
N LYS A 114 24.06 -10.52 12.08
CA LYS A 114 25.43 -11.06 12.10
C LYS A 114 26.30 -10.29 13.08
#